data_AF-A0A9W8TC69-F1
#
_entry.id   AF-A0A9W8TC69-F1
#
_cell.length_a   1.000
_cell.length_b   1.000
_cell.length_c   1.000
_cell.angle_alpha   90.00
_cell.angle_beta   90.00
_cell.angle_gamma   90.00
#
_symmetry.space_group_name_H-M   'P 1'
#
loop_
_entity.id
_entity.type
_entity.pdbx_description
1 polymer ?
#
loop_
_entity_poly.entity_id
_entity_poly.type
_entity_poly.pdbx_seq_one_letter_code
_entity_poly.pdbx_strand_id
1 'polypeptide(L)'
;MSSLRTLHRVRQQLFGEAVRIDDEAALGTDSTGCEKKAVGHNTAAEDQSHRWTVVANANNGLVKLPTELHMMIMEHLTFGQVEALRRTCRALRGRISKPVIREVFSGIKFELLSTCYRCLCYDPLRDTLIRADESDARYPLANECLDCVAARGGFMVGRRYTLGTWASVWVCRYCGYPVTSAPAWNEPEFHRVCYRRFHVILFYFFLVGVAQGFVTIIGSALCWGFYNKEKMVLAPTIVSRLPVLERRCADGKLRTYHWTLILEFGILGLWIPPLLTILESAHGRPGRRPSPSDVATIFFVVSNIMFRVVNVLGNALLMSEYKLWRRHRPNQSLVQRALSKTAAILVFWTYPQSVEQKYPGKWWLTRRELQQV
;
A
#
# COMPACT_ATOMS: atom_id res chain seq x y z
N MET A 1 35.87 30.55 -6.39
CA MET A 1 34.85 31.09 -7.32
C MET A 1 34.59 30.05 -8.42
N SER A 2 33.36 30.03 -8.96
CA SER A 2 32.76 29.05 -9.90
C SER A 2 32.61 27.60 -9.41
N SER A 3 31.35 27.20 -9.23
CA SER A 3 30.86 26.10 -8.42
C SER A 3 30.79 24.75 -9.16
N LEU A 4 31.14 23.65 -8.47
CA LEU A 4 30.76 22.27 -8.81
C LEU A 4 29.24 22.08 -9.00
N ARG A 5 28.40 23.05 -8.61
CA ARG A 5 26.96 23.08 -8.89
C ARG A 5 26.62 23.29 -10.37
N THR A 6 27.52 23.86 -11.17
CA THR A 6 27.26 24.09 -12.60
C THR A 6 27.39 22.81 -13.42
N LEU A 7 28.32 21.91 -13.05
CA LEU A 7 28.50 20.60 -13.69
C LEU A 7 27.38 19.61 -13.34
N HIS A 8 26.80 19.71 -12.13
CA HIS A 8 25.67 18.86 -11.73
C HIS A 8 24.33 19.30 -12.37
N ARG A 9 24.17 20.59 -12.69
CA ARG A 9 22.99 21.11 -13.42
C ARG A 9 22.98 20.73 -14.90
N VAL A 10 24.15 20.73 -15.56
CA VAL A 10 24.26 20.32 -16.97
C VAL A 10 23.98 18.82 -17.15
N ARG A 11 24.39 17.98 -16.19
CA ARG A 11 24.06 16.54 -16.20
C ARG A 11 22.58 16.24 -15.96
N GLN A 12 21.87 17.05 -15.16
CA GLN A 12 20.42 16.93 -14.97
C GLN A 12 19.59 17.47 -16.16
N GLN A 13 20.18 18.28 -17.04
CA GLN A 13 19.48 18.84 -18.21
C GLN A 13 19.68 18.03 -19.50
N LEU A 14 20.73 17.21 -19.62
CA LEU A 14 21.06 16.51 -20.88
C LEU A 14 20.67 15.02 -20.94
N PHE A 15 20.41 14.35 -19.80
CA PHE A 15 20.03 12.94 -19.78
C PHE A 15 18.76 12.73 -18.94
N GLY A 16 17.62 12.69 -19.61
CA GLY A 16 16.34 12.32 -19.02
C GLY A 16 16.17 10.81 -18.83
N GLU A 17 15.12 10.49 -18.06
CA GLU A 17 14.51 9.16 -17.85
C GLU A 17 15.35 8.12 -17.08
N ALA A 18 14.82 7.09 -16.41
CA ALA A 18 13.48 6.62 -16.15
C ALA A 18 13.56 5.61 -14.97
N VAL A 19 12.40 5.39 -14.33
CA VAL A 19 11.92 4.14 -13.70
C VAL A 19 12.91 3.00 -13.45
N ARG A 20 12.91 2.46 -12.22
CA ARG A 20 12.95 0.99 -12.04
C ARG A 20 11.79 0.52 -11.16
N ILE A 21 10.77 0.01 -11.86
CA ILE A 21 9.84 -1.01 -11.41
C ILE A 21 10.56 -2.30 -11.74
N ASP A 22 10.91 -3.12 -10.75
CA ASP A 22 11.31 -4.49 -11.02
C ASP A 22 10.06 -5.37 -10.82
N ASP A 23 9.45 -5.73 -11.95
CA ASP A 23 8.60 -6.91 -12.10
C ASP A 23 9.52 -8.05 -12.56
N GLU A 24 9.52 -9.15 -11.81
CA GLU A 24 10.15 -10.40 -12.21
C GLU A 24 9.30 -11.08 -13.30
N ALA A 25 9.92 -11.32 -14.45
CA ALA A 25 9.53 -12.39 -15.34
C ALA A 25 10.76 -12.99 -16.03
N ALA A 26 10.82 -14.32 -16.00
CA ALA A 26 11.46 -15.25 -16.93
C ALA A 26 12.72 -16.01 -16.44
N LEU A 27 12.51 -17.34 -16.31
CA LEU A 27 13.37 -18.48 -16.70
C LEU A 27 14.72 -18.60 -15.93
N GLY A 28 15.02 -19.68 -15.21
CA GLY A 28 14.92 -21.09 -15.60
C GLY A 28 16.34 -21.59 -15.92
N THR A 29 16.73 -22.74 -15.33
CA THR A 29 17.95 -23.55 -15.57
C THR A 29 19.30 -22.90 -15.20
N ASP A 30 20.31 -23.56 -14.64
CA ASP A 30 20.48 -24.86 -13.98
C ASP A 30 21.92 -24.83 -13.42
N SER A 31 22.19 -25.65 -12.38
CA SER A 31 23.53 -26.18 -12.03
C SER A 31 24.55 -25.17 -11.43
N THR A 32 25.38 -25.44 -10.42
CA THR A 32 25.92 -26.66 -9.81
C THR A 32 26.55 -26.36 -8.44
N GLY A 33 26.39 -27.30 -7.48
CA GLY A 33 27.34 -27.68 -6.40
C GLY A 33 27.53 -26.67 -5.25
N CYS A 34 27.64 -27.00 -3.98
CA CYS A 34 27.95 -28.22 -3.21
C CYS A 34 27.51 -27.87 -1.76
N GLU A 35 27.14 -28.73 -0.81
CA GLU A 35 27.04 -30.17 -0.65
C GLU A 35 26.32 -30.35 0.70
N LYS A 36 25.40 -31.31 0.81
CA LYS A 36 24.79 -31.71 2.09
C LYS A 36 25.73 -32.65 2.83
N LYS A 37 25.87 -32.50 4.15
CA LYS A 37 26.04 -33.63 5.06
C LYS A 37 25.13 -33.49 6.27
N ALA A 38 24.43 -34.58 6.54
CA ALA A 38 23.47 -34.75 7.60
C ALA A 38 24.09 -35.55 8.78
N VAL A 39 23.29 -35.63 9.85
CA VAL A 39 23.25 -36.62 10.93
C VAL A 39 23.94 -36.23 12.24
N GLY A 40 23.16 -36.31 13.33
CA GLY A 40 23.64 -36.39 14.71
C GLY A 40 22.61 -35.92 15.74
N HIS A 41 21.80 -36.84 16.25
CA HIS A 41 20.84 -36.63 17.34
C HIS A 41 21.51 -36.88 18.71
N ASN A 42 20.94 -36.26 19.75
CA ASN A 42 20.94 -36.64 21.18
C ASN A 42 21.81 -35.89 22.20
N THR A 43 21.04 -35.24 23.09
CA THR A 43 21.05 -35.30 24.58
C THR A 43 21.95 -34.38 25.43
N ALA A 44 21.21 -33.74 26.36
CA ALA A 44 21.54 -33.39 27.74
C ALA A 44 22.31 -32.09 28.02
N ALA A 45 21.54 -31.12 28.54
CA ALA A 45 21.82 -30.28 29.69
C ALA A 45 23.19 -29.59 29.77
N GLU A 46 23.21 -28.28 29.50
CA GLU A 46 23.88 -27.36 30.41
C GLU A 46 23.32 -25.93 30.27
N ASP A 47 22.93 -25.40 31.41
CA ASP A 47 22.44 -24.06 31.68
C ASP A 47 23.57 -23.04 31.44
N GLN A 48 23.53 -22.31 30.31
CA GLN A 48 24.39 -21.16 30.09
C GLN A 48 23.59 -19.97 29.58
N SER A 49 23.17 -19.14 30.54
CA SER A 49 23.03 -17.69 30.44
C SER A 49 23.93 -17.09 29.35
N HIS A 50 23.37 -16.86 28.16
CA HIS A 50 23.99 -16.10 27.08
C HIS A 50 24.00 -14.61 27.46
N ARG A 51 24.87 -14.27 28.42
CA ARG A 51 25.46 -12.96 28.60
C ARG A 51 26.27 -12.70 27.34
N TRP A 52 25.73 -11.90 26.42
CA TRP A 52 26.51 -11.38 25.28
C TRP A 52 27.66 -10.52 25.82
N THR A 53 28.77 -11.14 26.16
CA THR A 53 30.06 -10.48 26.24
C THR A 53 30.46 -10.16 24.82
N VAL A 54 30.07 -8.97 24.37
CA VAL A 54 30.71 -8.31 23.23
C VAL A 54 32.18 -8.21 23.59
N VAL A 55 33.00 -9.15 23.11
CA VAL A 55 34.45 -9.05 23.16
C VAL A 55 34.77 -7.79 22.38
N ALA A 56 35.14 -6.73 23.09
CA ALA A 56 35.61 -5.51 22.46
C ALA A 56 36.84 -5.90 21.65
N ASN A 57 36.71 -5.92 20.33
CA ASN A 57 37.82 -6.24 19.45
C ASN A 57 38.92 -5.20 19.66
N ALA A 58 39.92 -5.53 20.47
CA ALA A 58 41.02 -4.65 20.85
C ALA A 58 41.93 -4.29 19.65
N ASN A 59 41.67 -4.90 18.49
CA ASN A 59 42.28 -4.60 17.21
C ASN A 59 41.45 -3.63 16.34
N ASN A 60 40.41 -2.99 16.89
CA ASN A 60 39.74 -1.91 16.19
C ASN A 60 40.71 -0.73 16.04
N GLY A 61 41.30 -0.61 14.84
CA GLY A 61 42.20 0.48 14.47
C GLY A 61 41.64 1.85 14.85
N LEU A 62 40.32 2.03 14.74
CA LEU A 62 39.60 3.23 15.17
C LEU A 62 39.96 3.68 16.60
N VAL A 63 39.91 2.77 17.58
CA VAL A 63 40.18 3.13 19.00
C VAL A 63 41.65 3.47 19.24
N LYS A 64 42.56 3.06 18.36
CA LYS A 64 44.00 3.34 18.46
C LYS A 64 44.40 4.66 17.79
N LEU A 65 43.51 5.35 17.08
CA LEU A 65 43.86 6.64 16.49
C LEU A 65 44.14 7.71 17.57
N PRO A 66 45.11 8.60 17.31
CA PRO A 66 45.28 9.87 18.03
C PRO A 66 43.97 10.67 18.11
N THR A 67 43.86 11.52 19.12
CA THR A 67 42.64 12.30 19.40
C THR A 67 42.34 13.28 18.27
N GLU A 68 43.37 13.81 17.63
CA GLU A 68 43.29 14.78 16.53
C GLU A 68 42.61 14.15 15.30
N LEU A 69 43.03 12.94 14.93
CA LEU A 69 42.43 12.22 13.81
C LEU A 69 40.99 11.80 14.12
N HIS A 70 40.68 11.49 15.38
CA HIS A 70 39.30 11.26 15.79
C HIS A 70 38.43 12.50 15.62
N MET A 71 38.91 13.68 16.01
CA MET A 71 38.19 14.94 15.85
C MET A 71 37.95 15.24 14.37
N MET A 72 38.96 15.07 13.52
CA MET A 72 38.82 15.23 12.07
C MET A 72 37.78 14.27 11.48
N ILE A 73 37.76 13.00 11.90
CA ILE A 73 36.74 12.05 11.45
C ILE A 73 35.35 12.50 11.91
N MET A 74 35.20 12.94 13.16
CA MET A 74 33.91 13.39 13.71
C MET A 74 33.36 14.64 13.02
N GLU A 75 34.21 15.58 12.61
CA GLU A 75 33.77 16.77 11.84
C GLU A 75 33.13 16.41 10.49
N HIS A 76 33.50 15.28 9.89
CA HIS A 76 32.96 14.83 8.61
C HIS A 76 31.72 13.93 8.76
N LEU A 77 31.36 13.56 9.99
CA LEU A 77 30.20 12.72 10.29
C LEU A 77 29.01 13.55 10.72
N THR A 78 27.81 13.11 10.35
CA THR A 78 26.58 13.73 10.88
C THR A 78 26.38 13.36 12.35
N PHE A 79 25.61 14.17 13.08
CA PHE A 79 25.28 13.88 14.48
C PHE A 79 24.73 12.47 14.68
N GLY A 80 23.84 12.03 13.78
CA GLY A 80 23.26 10.69 13.81
C GLY A 80 24.30 9.57 13.65
N GLN A 81 25.30 9.76 12.78
CA GLN A 81 26.39 8.82 12.59
C GLN A 81 27.33 8.76 13.80
N VAL A 82 27.65 9.92 14.40
CA VAL A 82 28.46 9.99 15.63
C VAL A 82 27.75 9.29 16.79
N GLU A 83 26.45 9.50 16.96
CA GLU A 83 25.66 8.82 17.99
C GLU A 83 25.50 7.30 17.70
N ALA A 84 25.37 6.90 16.44
CA ALA A 84 25.39 5.49 16.06
C ALA A 84 26.75 4.84 16.41
N LEU A 85 27.85 5.51 16.07
CA LEU A 85 29.21 5.08 16.41
C LEU A 85 29.39 4.93 17.93
N ARG A 86 28.89 5.90 18.70
CA ARG A 86 28.88 5.90 20.17
C ARG A 86 28.10 4.71 20.76
N ARG A 87 27.09 4.20 20.06
CA ARG A 87 26.30 3.01 20.47
C ARG A 87 26.96 1.68 20.13
N THR A 88 27.94 1.64 19.22
CA THR A 88 28.59 0.38 18.80
C THR A 88 29.46 -0.25 19.88
N CYS A 89 30.28 0.53 20.60
CA CYS A 89 31.18 -0.02 21.62
C CYS A 89 31.39 0.92 22.83
N ARG A 90 31.69 0.34 24.00
CA ARG A 90 31.88 1.09 25.25
C ARG A 90 33.11 2.02 25.21
N ALA A 91 34.17 1.63 24.51
CA ALA A 91 35.39 2.43 24.37
C ALA A 91 35.12 3.73 23.60
N LEU A 92 34.42 3.64 22.46
CA LEU A 92 33.97 4.81 21.69
C LEU A 92 32.95 5.64 22.48
N ARG A 93 32.08 5.00 23.27
CA ARG A 93 31.17 5.72 24.18
C ARG A 93 31.88 6.57 25.23
N GLY A 94 33.00 6.07 25.75
CA GLY A 94 33.84 6.79 26.71
C GLY A 94 34.59 7.96 26.06
N ARG A 95 35.18 7.73 24.89
CA ARG A 95 35.94 8.77 24.15
C ARG A 95 35.04 9.86 23.56
N ILE A 96 33.94 9.48 22.92
CA ILE A 96 32.94 10.41 22.36
C ILE A 96 31.99 10.82 23.50
N SER A 97 32.52 11.62 24.43
CA SER A 97 31.77 12.11 25.58
C SER A 97 30.79 13.23 25.18
N LYS A 98 29.79 13.50 26.01
CA LYS A 98 28.84 14.60 25.77
C LYS A 98 29.50 15.98 25.55
N PRO A 99 30.57 16.38 26.29
CA PRO A 99 31.23 17.66 26.03
C PRO A 99 31.90 17.69 24.64
N VAL A 100 32.55 16.61 24.21
CA VAL A 100 33.14 16.51 22.86
C VAL A 100 32.09 16.70 21.77
N ILE A 101 30.90 16.10 21.93
CA ILE A 101 29.80 16.28 20.97
C ILE A 101 29.34 17.75 20.93
N ARG A 102 29.30 18.46 22.05
CA ARG A 102 28.92 19.89 22.07
C ARG A 102 29.97 20.78 21.42
N GLU A 103 31.23 20.38 21.46
CA GLU A 103 32.35 21.09 20.85
C GLU A 103 32.37 20.90 19.33
N VAL A 104 32.21 19.65 18.87
CA VAL A 104 32.12 19.33 17.43
C VAL A 104 30.85 19.91 16.80
N PHE A 105 29.72 19.86 17.52
CA PHE A 105 28.44 20.38 17.04
C PHE A 105 28.00 21.59 17.87
N SER A 106 28.53 22.77 17.52
CA SER A 106 28.17 24.06 18.14
C SER A 106 26.66 24.35 18.09
N GLY A 107 25.96 23.83 17.07
CA GLY A 107 24.52 23.88 16.88
C GLY A 107 23.75 22.64 17.34
N ILE A 108 24.12 22.00 18.46
CA ILE A 108 23.59 20.69 18.86
C ILE A 108 22.05 20.60 18.85
N LYS A 109 21.33 21.66 19.25
CA LYS A 109 19.85 21.69 19.23
C LYS A 109 19.31 21.56 17.79
N PHE A 110 19.96 22.22 16.83
CA PHE A 110 19.59 22.12 15.43
C PHE A 110 19.83 20.70 14.91
N GLU A 111 20.99 20.12 15.21
CA GLU A 111 21.37 18.77 14.81
C GLU A 111 20.42 17.70 15.36
N LEU A 112 20.03 17.80 16.64
CA LEU A 112 19.04 16.88 17.21
C LEU A 112 17.68 16.99 16.52
N LEU A 113 17.21 18.21 16.22
CA LEU A 113 15.93 18.41 15.55
C LEU A 113 15.95 17.96 14.08
N SER A 114 17.12 17.98 13.45
CA SER A 114 17.40 17.52 12.08
C SER A 114 17.73 16.02 12.01
N THR A 115 17.64 15.29 13.11
CA THR A 115 17.96 13.85 13.17
C THR A 115 16.73 13.06 13.61
N CYS A 116 16.44 11.95 12.96
CA CYS A 116 15.41 11.04 13.43
C CYS A 116 15.82 10.41 14.76
N TYR A 117 14.98 10.53 15.77
CA TYR A 117 15.20 9.96 17.10
C TYR A 117 15.42 8.44 17.09
N ARG A 118 14.82 7.72 16.14
CA ARG A 118 14.78 6.26 16.12
C ARG A 118 15.88 5.63 15.26
N CYS A 119 15.96 5.99 13.99
CA CYS A 119 16.97 5.43 13.08
C CYS A 119 18.25 6.27 12.99
N LEU A 120 18.29 7.45 13.64
CA LEU A 120 19.41 8.39 13.58
C LEU A 120 19.76 8.89 12.17
N CYS A 121 18.83 8.76 11.20
CA CYS A 121 19.00 9.35 9.89
C CYS A 121 18.99 10.89 9.99
N TYR A 122 19.96 11.53 9.35
CA TYR A 122 20.10 12.99 9.34
C TYR A 122 19.42 13.58 8.11
N ASP A 123 18.56 14.56 8.34
CA ASP A 123 17.89 15.35 7.30
C ASP A 123 18.08 16.84 7.62
N PRO A 124 18.99 17.53 6.92
CA PRO A 124 19.30 18.94 7.19
C PRO A 124 18.13 19.88 6.82
N LEU A 125 17.28 19.48 5.87
CA LEU A 125 16.14 20.28 5.41
C LEU A 125 14.91 20.04 6.27
N ARG A 126 14.84 18.93 7.00
CA ARG A 126 13.71 18.51 7.86
C ARG A 126 12.40 18.35 7.10
N ASP A 127 12.46 18.18 5.79
CA ASP A 127 11.31 18.00 4.91
C ASP A 127 10.81 16.55 4.90
N THR A 128 11.61 15.62 5.42
CA THR A 128 11.26 14.20 5.61
C THR A 128 11.16 13.79 7.09
N LEU A 129 11.25 14.76 8.00
CA LEU A 129 11.08 14.55 9.43
C LEU A 129 9.72 15.04 9.89
N ILE A 130 9.01 14.19 10.62
CA ILE A 130 7.76 14.53 11.27
C ILE A 130 8.06 15.05 12.64
N ARG A 131 7.47 16.21 12.94
CA ARG A 131 7.64 16.86 14.22
C ARG A 131 6.94 16.04 15.31
N ALA A 132 7.60 15.91 16.45
CA ALA A 132 6.99 15.26 17.61
C ALA A 132 5.73 16.03 18.05
N ASP A 133 4.70 15.28 18.46
CA ASP A 133 3.50 15.86 19.07
C ASP A 133 3.90 16.54 20.39
N GLU A 134 3.25 17.66 20.72
CA GLU A 134 3.50 18.40 21.97
C GLU A 134 3.15 17.57 23.22
N SER A 135 2.29 16.56 23.04
CA SER A 135 1.94 15.57 24.07
C SER A 135 3.00 14.48 24.30
N ASP A 136 4.03 14.34 23.44
CA ASP A 136 5.10 13.36 23.66
C ASP A 136 6.03 13.84 24.78
N ALA A 137 6.35 12.97 25.74
CA ALA A 137 7.26 13.26 26.85
C ALA A 137 8.67 13.70 26.41
N ARG A 138 9.05 13.41 25.16
CA ARG A 138 10.35 13.78 24.58
C ARG A 138 10.26 14.97 23.63
N TYR A 139 9.12 15.65 23.57
CA TYR A 139 8.98 16.88 22.79
C TYR A 139 10.02 17.92 23.24
N PRO A 140 10.68 18.65 22.31
CA PRO A 140 10.55 18.62 20.85
C PRO A 140 11.53 17.67 20.13
N LEU A 141 12.28 16.83 20.86
CA LEU A 141 13.41 16.04 20.33
C LEU A 141 13.00 14.67 19.77
N ALA A 142 11.71 14.33 19.80
CA ALA A 142 11.18 13.06 19.30
C ALA A 142 10.74 13.12 17.81
N ASN A 143 11.50 13.82 16.97
CA ASN A 143 11.22 13.85 15.54
C ASN A 143 11.49 12.48 14.90
N GLU A 144 10.56 12.02 14.05
CA GLU A 144 10.64 10.71 13.41
C GLU A 144 10.67 10.86 11.88
N CYS A 145 11.52 10.10 11.18
CA CYS A 145 11.51 10.09 9.72
C CYS A 145 10.26 9.38 9.18
N LEU A 146 9.91 9.68 7.93
CA LEU A 146 8.74 9.10 7.26
C LEU A 146 8.74 7.56 7.32
N ASP A 147 9.89 6.94 7.09
CA ASP A 147 10.02 5.48 7.03
C ASP A 147 9.83 4.81 8.39
N CYS A 148 10.31 5.44 9.46
CA CYS A 148 10.12 4.95 10.83
C CYS A 148 8.64 5.00 11.23
N VAL A 149 7.95 6.09 10.88
CA VAL A 149 6.50 6.21 11.12
C VAL A 149 5.73 5.22 10.24
N ALA A 150 6.14 5.05 8.98
CA ALA A 150 5.57 4.07 8.06
C ALA A 150 5.67 2.63 8.59
N ALA A 151 6.81 2.28 9.19
CA ALA A 151 7.06 0.96 9.76
C ALA A 151 6.26 0.70 11.06
N ARG A 152 6.07 1.71 11.92
CA ARG A 152 5.36 1.53 13.21
C ARG A 152 3.85 1.35 13.06
N GLY A 153 3.25 2.00 12.08
CA GLY A 153 1.80 2.02 11.94
C GLY A 153 1.28 2.65 10.66
N GLY A 154 2.16 3.21 9.81
CA GLY A 154 1.73 3.93 8.63
C GLY A 154 1.09 5.27 8.97
N PHE A 155 0.78 6.01 7.92
CA PHE A 155 0.06 7.26 8.02
C PHE A 155 -1.46 7.04 7.96
N MET A 156 -2.18 7.96 8.59
CA MET A 156 -3.63 8.02 8.47
C MET A 156 -4.00 9.02 7.36
N VAL A 157 -4.65 8.51 6.31
CA VAL A 157 -5.19 9.34 5.23
C VAL A 157 -6.29 10.25 5.79
N GLY A 158 -6.36 11.49 5.28
CA GLY A 158 -7.27 12.54 5.76
C GLY A 158 -6.74 13.34 6.95
N ARG A 159 -5.62 12.93 7.57
CA ARG A 159 -4.92 13.71 8.60
C ARG A 159 -3.74 14.48 8.00
N ARG A 160 -3.56 15.73 8.43
CA ARG A 160 -2.36 16.52 8.14
C ARG A 160 -1.27 16.21 9.17
N TYR A 161 -0.04 16.11 8.71
CA TYR A 161 1.13 15.93 9.55
C TYR A 161 2.02 17.16 9.44
N THR A 162 2.58 17.60 10.57
CA THR A 162 3.53 18.72 10.61
C THR A 162 4.95 18.19 10.45
N LEU A 163 5.68 18.75 9.49
CA LEU A 163 7.08 18.46 9.28
C LEU A 163 7.95 19.27 10.25
N GLY A 164 9.23 18.90 10.36
CA GLY A 164 10.22 19.65 11.14
C GLY A 164 10.49 21.07 10.61
N THR A 165 10.09 21.36 9.36
CA THR A 165 10.07 22.70 8.74
C THR A 165 8.86 23.55 9.13
N TRP A 166 7.93 23.02 9.92
CA TRP A 166 6.62 23.63 10.21
C TRP A 166 5.62 23.62 9.03
N ALA A 167 6.02 23.10 7.88
CA ALA A 167 5.08 22.85 6.79
C ALA A 167 4.11 21.72 7.19
N SER A 168 2.83 21.89 6.88
CA SER A 168 1.82 20.85 7.06
C SER A 168 1.56 20.14 5.74
N VAL A 169 1.76 18.82 5.73
CA VAL A 169 1.64 17.98 4.54
C VAL A 169 0.45 17.04 4.63
N TRP A 170 -0.16 16.77 3.48
CA TRP A 170 -1.21 15.78 3.33
C TRP A 170 -0.65 14.39 3.08
N VAL A 171 -1.38 13.38 3.51
CA VAL A 171 -1.07 11.97 3.21
C VAL A 171 -1.76 11.57 1.92
N CYS A 172 -0.99 11.04 0.97
CA CYS A 172 -1.49 10.60 -0.31
C CYS A 172 -2.56 9.51 -0.14
N ARG A 173 -3.75 9.71 -0.71
CA ARG A 173 -4.86 8.73 -0.59
C ARG A 173 -4.59 7.38 -1.24
N TYR A 174 -3.77 7.38 -2.30
CA TYR A 174 -3.47 6.18 -3.07
C TYR A 174 -2.38 5.30 -2.43
N CYS A 175 -1.26 5.90 -2.00
CA CYS A 175 -0.12 5.16 -1.45
C CYS A 175 -0.01 5.23 0.08
N GLY A 176 -0.67 6.19 0.73
CA GLY A 176 -0.58 6.45 2.17
C GLY A 176 0.75 7.00 2.64
N TYR A 177 1.55 7.59 1.75
CA TYR A 177 2.77 8.32 2.12
C TYR A 177 2.53 9.83 2.06
N PRO A 178 3.16 10.64 2.91
CA PRO A 178 3.00 12.09 2.86
C PRO A 178 3.51 12.67 1.54
N VAL A 179 2.81 13.69 1.07
CA VAL A 179 3.14 14.45 -0.14
C VAL A 179 4.07 15.58 0.27
N THR A 180 5.37 15.28 0.34
CA THR A 180 6.41 16.28 0.66
C THR A 180 6.86 17.07 -0.57
N SER A 181 6.77 16.47 -1.76
CA SER A 181 7.11 17.10 -3.03
C SER A 181 6.14 16.69 -4.14
N ALA A 182 5.97 17.57 -5.13
CA ALA A 182 5.19 17.33 -6.35
C ALA A 182 3.72 16.86 -6.12
N PRO A 183 2.87 17.68 -5.47
CA PRO A 183 1.44 17.39 -5.42
C PRO A 183 0.83 17.38 -6.83
N ALA A 184 -0.26 16.62 -6.99
CA ALA A 184 -1.05 16.68 -8.22
C ALA A 184 -1.73 18.06 -8.37
N TRP A 185 -1.97 18.47 -9.62
CA TRP A 185 -2.64 19.74 -9.90
C TRP A 185 -4.06 19.73 -9.33
N ASN A 186 -4.43 20.76 -8.56
CA ASN A 186 -5.71 20.89 -7.83
C ASN A 186 -6.05 19.79 -6.81
N GLU A 187 -5.19 18.79 -6.62
CA GLU A 187 -5.41 17.65 -5.72
C GLU A 187 -4.19 17.44 -4.80
N PRO A 188 -4.05 18.26 -3.73
CA PRO A 188 -2.88 18.23 -2.86
C PRO A 188 -2.76 16.93 -2.04
N GLU A 189 -3.83 16.12 -2.01
CA GLU A 189 -3.90 14.84 -1.31
C GLU A 189 -3.43 13.66 -2.16
N PHE A 190 -2.79 13.92 -3.32
CA PHE A 190 -2.19 12.91 -4.17
C PHE A 190 -0.80 13.32 -4.65
N HIS A 191 0.11 12.35 -4.76
CA HIS A 191 1.32 12.52 -5.59
C HIS A 191 0.92 12.53 -7.07
N ARG A 192 1.60 13.34 -7.89
CA ARG A 192 1.36 13.42 -9.34
C ARG A 192 1.34 12.06 -10.04
N VAL A 193 2.28 11.16 -9.71
CA VAL A 193 2.37 9.82 -10.30
C VAL A 193 1.23 8.90 -9.82
N CYS A 194 0.88 8.99 -8.55
CA CYS A 194 -0.21 8.22 -7.96
C CYS A 194 -1.56 8.63 -8.57
N TYR A 195 -1.77 9.93 -8.77
CA TYR A 195 -2.97 10.46 -9.41
C TYR A 195 -3.12 9.98 -10.86
N ARG A 196 -2.03 9.97 -11.63
CA ARG A 196 -2.03 9.41 -13.00
C ARG A 196 -2.41 7.92 -13.01
N ARG A 197 -1.83 7.11 -12.11
CA ARG A 197 -2.18 5.68 -12.00
C ARG A 197 -3.63 5.47 -11.60
N PHE A 198 -4.14 6.30 -10.70
CA PHE A 198 -5.54 6.27 -10.28
C PHE A 198 -6.49 6.56 -11.44
N HIS A 199 -6.20 7.55 -12.28
CA HIS A 199 -6.98 7.84 -13.50
C HIS A 199 -6.98 6.68 -14.50
N VAL A 200 -5.84 6.01 -14.69
CA VAL A 200 -5.77 4.81 -15.54
C VAL A 200 -6.67 3.70 -14.99
N ILE A 201 -6.70 3.50 -13.67
CA ILE A 201 -7.59 2.52 -13.02
C ILE A 201 -9.06 2.91 -13.22
N LEU A 202 -9.41 4.19 -13.09
CA LEU A 202 -10.78 4.67 -13.36
C LEU A 202 -11.20 4.39 -14.80
N PHE A 203 -10.30 4.58 -15.77
CA PHE A 203 -10.54 4.25 -17.17
C PHE A 203 -10.77 2.75 -17.39
N TYR A 204 -9.94 1.89 -16.80
CA TYR A 204 -10.15 0.43 -16.87
C TYR A 204 -11.46 0.00 -16.20
N PHE A 205 -11.80 0.58 -15.06
CA PHE A 205 -13.08 0.33 -14.39
C PHE A 205 -14.27 0.68 -15.29
N PHE A 206 -14.20 1.81 -16.01
CA PHE A 206 -15.21 2.18 -16.98
C PHE A 206 -15.34 1.14 -18.11
N LEU A 207 -14.21 0.71 -18.71
CA LEU A 207 -14.21 -0.32 -19.76
C LEU A 207 -14.77 -1.66 -19.29
N VAL A 208 -14.39 -2.09 -18.09
CA VAL A 208 -14.93 -3.32 -17.46
C VAL A 208 -16.43 -3.18 -17.23
N GLY A 209 -16.90 -2.04 -16.75
CA GLY A 209 -18.32 -1.76 -16.58
C GLY A 209 -19.11 -1.85 -17.89
N VAL A 210 -18.55 -1.33 -18.99
CA VAL A 210 -19.12 -1.45 -20.33
C VAL A 210 -19.16 -2.91 -20.79
N ALA A 211 -18.06 -3.64 -20.65
CA ALA A 211 -17.97 -5.06 -21.01
C ALA A 211 -18.97 -5.92 -20.21
N GLN A 212 -19.07 -5.70 -18.90
CA GLN A 212 -20.04 -6.35 -18.04
C GLN A 212 -21.48 -6.03 -18.49
N GLY A 213 -21.76 -4.77 -18.86
CA GLY A 213 -23.04 -4.36 -19.43
C GLY A 213 -23.39 -5.13 -20.72
N PHE A 214 -22.44 -5.25 -21.65
CA PHE A 214 -22.64 -6.04 -22.87
C PHE A 214 -22.93 -7.50 -22.58
N VAL A 215 -22.16 -8.14 -21.69
CA VAL A 215 -22.36 -9.53 -21.29
C VAL A 215 -23.74 -9.74 -20.67
N THR A 216 -24.18 -8.83 -19.79
CA THR A 216 -25.52 -8.90 -19.20
C THR A 216 -26.63 -8.73 -20.26
N ILE A 217 -26.48 -7.79 -21.21
CA ILE A 217 -27.48 -7.54 -22.27
C ILE A 217 -27.57 -8.73 -23.22
N ILE A 218 -26.45 -9.23 -23.73
CA ILE A 218 -26.39 -10.37 -24.65
C ILE A 218 -26.93 -11.62 -23.95
N GLY A 219 -26.46 -11.91 -22.73
CA GLY A 219 -26.95 -13.04 -21.95
C GLY A 219 -28.46 -12.96 -21.72
N SER A 220 -28.99 -11.78 -21.41
CA SER A 220 -30.44 -11.58 -21.24
C SER A 220 -31.21 -11.77 -22.54
N ALA A 221 -30.69 -11.27 -23.66
CA ALA A 221 -31.32 -11.41 -24.98
C ALA A 221 -31.35 -12.87 -25.45
N LEU A 222 -30.28 -13.63 -25.21
CA LEU A 222 -30.22 -15.06 -25.53
C LEU A 222 -31.17 -15.87 -24.67
N CYS A 223 -31.19 -15.61 -23.36
CA CYS A 223 -32.16 -16.20 -22.42
C CYS A 223 -33.60 -15.94 -22.87
N TRP A 224 -33.92 -14.70 -23.25
CA TRP A 224 -35.25 -14.35 -23.77
C TRP A 224 -35.54 -15.01 -25.13
N GLY A 225 -34.59 -14.97 -26.07
CA GLY A 225 -34.80 -15.47 -27.43
C GLY A 225 -35.02 -16.98 -27.49
N PHE A 226 -34.26 -17.76 -26.72
CA PHE A 226 -34.27 -19.22 -26.78
C PHE A 226 -35.10 -19.89 -25.69
N TYR A 227 -35.34 -19.23 -24.55
CA TYR A 227 -36.00 -19.83 -23.39
C TYR A 227 -37.19 -18.99 -22.86
N ASN A 228 -37.83 -18.16 -23.69
CA ASN A 228 -38.99 -17.33 -23.30
C ASN A 228 -40.18 -18.09 -22.69
N LYS A 229 -40.32 -19.39 -22.96
CA LYS A 229 -41.41 -20.22 -22.43
C LYS A 229 -41.18 -20.63 -20.96
N GLU A 230 -39.96 -20.49 -20.45
CA GLU A 230 -39.61 -20.83 -19.08
C GLU A 230 -39.73 -19.60 -18.17
N LYS A 231 -40.74 -19.59 -17.30
CA LYS A 231 -41.01 -18.47 -16.37
C LYS A 231 -39.82 -18.16 -15.43
N MET A 232 -38.99 -19.17 -15.13
CA MET A 232 -37.77 -19.06 -14.31
C MET A 232 -36.68 -18.20 -14.99
N VAL A 233 -36.70 -18.06 -16.31
CA VAL A 233 -35.71 -17.33 -17.11
C VAL A 233 -36.13 -15.87 -17.36
N LEU A 234 -37.42 -15.57 -17.25
CA LEU A 234 -37.98 -14.25 -17.54
C LEU A 234 -37.69 -13.21 -16.44
N ALA A 235 -37.85 -13.59 -15.17
CA ALA A 235 -37.68 -12.66 -14.03
C ALA A 235 -36.26 -12.04 -13.93
N PRO A 236 -35.17 -12.79 -14.16
CA PRO A 236 -33.80 -12.26 -14.12
C PRO A 236 -33.49 -11.22 -15.20
N THR A 237 -34.05 -11.38 -16.39
CA THR A 237 -33.82 -10.48 -17.53
C THR A 237 -34.53 -9.13 -17.39
N ILE A 238 -35.70 -9.11 -16.71
CA ILE A 238 -36.47 -7.88 -16.42
C ILE A 238 -35.81 -7.07 -15.29
N VAL A 239 -35.43 -7.74 -14.19
CA VAL A 239 -34.83 -7.08 -13.02
C VAL A 239 -33.40 -6.61 -13.30
N SER A 240 -32.64 -7.30 -14.16
CA SER A 240 -31.26 -6.89 -14.51
C SER A 240 -31.17 -5.56 -15.27
N ARG A 241 -32.28 -5.01 -15.79
CA ARG A 241 -32.31 -3.68 -16.42
C ARG A 241 -32.41 -2.50 -15.44
N LEU A 242 -32.88 -2.74 -14.20
CA LEU A 242 -33.11 -1.70 -13.19
C LEU A 242 -31.84 -1.15 -12.47
N PRO A 243 -30.81 -1.95 -12.12
CA PRO A 243 -29.71 -1.47 -11.28
C PRO A 243 -28.60 -0.71 -12.04
N VAL A 244 -28.65 -0.63 -13.37
CA VAL A 244 -27.71 0.18 -14.17
C VAL A 244 -28.01 1.68 -14.04
N LEU A 245 -29.27 2.05 -13.77
CA LEU A 245 -29.69 3.44 -13.66
C LEU A 245 -29.37 4.04 -12.28
N GLU A 246 -29.58 3.28 -11.20
CA GLU A 246 -29.38 3.76 -9.82
C GLU A 246 -27.89 3.98 -9.48
N ARG A 247 -27.00 3.20 -10.10
CA ARG A 247 -25.55 3.27 -9.86
C ARG A 247 -24.87 4.49 -10.50
N ARG A 248 -25.55 5.22 -11.39
CA ARG A 248 -25.07 6.48 -11.99
C ARG A 248 -25.57 7.74 -11.28
N CYS A 249 -26.63 7.65 -10.46
CA CYS A 249 -27.32 8.82 -9.90
C CYS A 249 -27.10 9.05 -8.40
N ALA A 250 -26.21 8.30 -7.74
CA ALA A 250 -25.86 8.59 -6.35
C ALA A 250 -24.92 9.81 -6.26
N ASP A 251 -25.51 10.99 -6.41
CA ASP A 251 -24.92 12.30 -6.16
C ASP A 251 -24.28 12.36 -4.77
N GLY A 252 -22.94 12.45 -4.73
CA GLY A 252 -22.12 13.07 -3.67
C GLY A 252 -22.27 12.59 -2.21
N LYS A 253 -23.24 11.74 -1.91
CA LYS A 253 -23.54 11.20 -0.57
C LYS A 253 -22.99 9.79 -0.53
N LEU A 254 -22.19 9.53 0.51
CA LEU A 254 -21.41 8.32 0.67
C LEU A 254 -22.21 7.09 0.24
N ARG A 255 -21.63 6.31 -0.68
CA ARG A 255 -22.19 5.02 -1.07
C ARG A 255 -22.24 4.12 0.17
N THR A 256 -23.43 3.60 0.45
CA THR A 256 -23.69 2.57 1.44
C THR A 256 -23.25 1.22 0.90
N TYR A 257 -22.05 0.77 1.28
CA TYR A 257 -21.49 -0.50 0.79
C TYR A 257 -22.38 -1.71 1.07
N HIS A 258 -23.13 -1.69 2.17
CA HIS A 258 -24.08 -2.75 2.55
C HIS A 258 -25.24 -2.87 1.56
N TRP A 259 -25.86 -1.76 1.14
CA TRP A 259 -26.94 -1.79 0.15
C TRP A 259 -26.44 -2.26 -1.21
N THR A 260 -25.24 -1.83 -1.59
CA THR A 260 -24.60 -2.34 -2.81
C THR A 260 -24.32 -3.83 -2.74
N LEU A 261 -23.81 -4.32 -1.61
CA LEU A 261 -23.50 -5.73 -1.43
C LEU A 261 -24.77 -6.59 -1.49
N ILE A 262 -25.84 -6.18 -0.80
CA ILE A 262 -27.16 -6.84 -0.84
C ILE A 262 -27.69 -6.90 -2.28
N LEU A 263 -27.59 -5.78 -3.01
CA LEU A 263 -28.03 -5.72 -4.40
C LEU A 263 -27.21 -6.67 -5.28
N GLU A 264 -25.88 -6.71 -5.15
CA GLU A 264 -25.04 -7.64 -5.93
C GLU A 264 -25.34 -9.10 -5.60
N PHE A 265 -25.58 -9.45 -4.33
CA PHE A 265 -26.03 -10.78 -3.94
C PHE A 265 -27.40 -11.12 -4.52
N GLY A 266 -28.34 -10.18 -4.51
CA GLY A 266 -29.67 -10.35 -5.10
C GLY A 266 -29.59 -10.62 -6.60
N ILE A 267 -28.78 -9.85 -7.34
CA ILE A 267 -28.55 -10.09 -8.76
C ILE A 267 -27.87 -11.45 -8.98
N LEU A 268 -26.81 -11.76 -8.22
CA LEU A 268 -26.11 -13.04 -8.34
C LEU A 268 -27.08 -14.22 -8.16
N GLY A 269 -27.90 -14.20 -7.10
CA GLY A 269 -28.91 -15.22 -6.83
C GLY A 269 -29.93 -15.34 -7.95
N LEU A 270 -30.29 -14.23 -8.59
CA LEU A 270 -31.26 -14.19 -9.68
C LEU A 270 -30.73 -14.83 -10.98
N TRP A 271 -29.42 -14.87 -11.20
CA TRP A 271 -28.81 -15.53 -12.36
C TRP A 271 -28.57 -17.03 -12.18
N ILE A 272 -28.74 -17.58 -10.96
CA ILE A 272 -28.56 -19.02 -10.70
C ILE A 272 -29.68 -19.87 -11.33
N PRO A 273 -30.98 -19.56 -11.17
CA PRO A 273 -32.05 -20.38 -11.75
C PRO A 273 -31.97 -20.52 -13.27
N PRO A 274 -31.74 -19.45 -14.08
CA PRO A 274 -31.57 -19.60 -15.53
C PRO A 274 -30.41 -20.52 -15.91
N LEU A 275 -29.29 -20.48 -15.17
CA LEU A 275 -28.16 -21.37 -15.44
C LEU A 275 -28.56 -22.83 -15.26
N LEU A 276 -29.27 -23.15 -14.17
CA LEU A 276 -29.72 -24.51 -13.88
C LEU A 276 -30.71 -25.02 -14.93
N THR A 277 -31.70 -24.20 -15.33
CA THR A 277 -32.69 -24.64 -16.32
C THR A 277 -32.09 -24.86 -17.71
N ILE A 278 -31.13 -24.01 -18.11
CA ILE A 278 -30.39 -24.17 -19.37
C ILE A 278 -29.52 -25.43 -19.34
N LEU A 279 -28.84 -25.69 -18.21
CA LEU A 279 -28.02 -26.89 -18.04
C LEU A 279 -28.85 -28.17 -18.08
N GLU A 280 -30.00 -28.19 -17.40
CA GLU A 280 -30.95 -29.31 -17.45
C GLU A 280 -31.48 -29.53 -18.87
N SER A 281 -31.85 -28.46 -19.56
CA SER A 281 -32.32 -28.52 -20.96
C SER A 281 -31.24 -29.02 -21.93
N ALA A 282 -29.97 -28.68 -21.68
CA ALA A 282 -28.84 -29.12 -22.48
C ALA A 282 -28.46 -30.59 -22.22
N HIS A 283 -28.57 -31.07 -20.97
CA HIS A 283 -28.22 -32.45 -20.58
C HIS A 283 -29.39 -33.44 -20.74
N GLY A 284 -30.64 -32.98 -20.66
CA GLY A 284 -31.84 -33.81 -20.75
C GLY A 284 -32.12 -34.38 -22.14
N ARG A 285 -31.27 -34.12 -23.14
CA ARG A 285 -31.37 -34.66 -24.50
C ARG A 285 -30.36 -35.81 -24.69
N PRO A 286 -30.74 -37.07 -24.41
CA PRO A 286 -29.82 -38.20 -24.50
C PRO A 286 -29.23 -38.34 -25.91
N GLY A 287 -27.90 -38.42 -26.00
CA GLY A 287 -27.16 -38.67 -27.25
C GLY A 287 -26.93 -37.46 -28.16
N ARG A 288 -27.41 -36.25 -27.82
CA ARG A 288 -27.25 -35.05 -28.66
C ARG A 288 -26.26 -34.07 -28.04
N ARG A 289 -25.26 -33.64 -28.82
CA ARG A 289 -24.34 -32.56 -28.39
C ARG A 289 -25.13 -31.27 -28.11
N PRO A 290 -24.69 -30.45 -27.14
CA PRO A 290 -25.29 -29.14 -26.90
C PRO A 290 -25.35 -28.33 -28.18
N SER A 291 -26.45 -27.64 -28.43
CA SER A 291 -26.54 -26.77 -29.61
C SER A 291 -25.58 -25.58 -29.43
N PRO A 292 -25.09 -24.98 -30.54
CA PRO A 292 -24.25 -23.78 -30.45
C PRO A 292 -24.91 -22.64 -29.66
N SER A 293 -26.23 -22.52 -29.70
CA SER A 293 -27.02 -21.56 -28.90
C SER A 293 -27.00 -21.88 -27.41
N ASP A 294 -27.06 -23.15 -27.01
CA ASP A 294 -26.97 -23.55 -25.59
C ASP A 294 -25.57 -23.16 -25.05
N VAL A 295 -24.52 -23.48 -25.81
CA VAL A 295 -23.12 -23.17 -25.44
C VAL A 295 -22.91 -21.66 -25.32
N ALA A 296 -23.39 -20.88 -26.29
CA ALA A 296 -23.27 -19.42 -26.25
C ALA A 296 -24.03 -18.82 -25.06
N THR A 297 -25.26 -19.29 -24.79
CA THR A 297 -26.07 -18.78 -23.67
C THR A 297 -25.41 -19.10 -22.32
N ILE A 298 -24.94 -20.34 -22.14
CA ILE A 298 -24.20 -20.74 -20.93
C ILE A 298 -22.95 -19.87 -20.75
N PHE A 299 -22.18 -19.63 -21.81
CA PHE A 299 -20.98 -18.80 -21.74
C PHE A 299 -21.26 -17.39 -21.22
N PHE A 300 -22.28 -16.70 -21.76
CA PHE A 300 -22.62 -15.35 -21.32
C PHE A 300 -23.22 -15.32 -19.90
N VAL A 301 -24.04 -16.32 -19.53
CA VAL A 301 -24.60 -16.46 -18.18
C VAL A 301 -23.49 -16.68 -17.15
N VAL A 302 -22.59 -17.65 -17.39
CA VAL A 302 -21.46 -17.95 -16.50
C VAL A 302 -20.51 -16.77 -16.40
N SER A 303 -20.20 -16.10 -17.52
CA SER A 303 -19.36 -14.88 -17.50
C SER A 303 -19.99 -13.78 -16.66
N ASN A 304 -21.30 -13.56 -16.76
CA ASN A 304 -22.01 -12.60 -15.93
C ASN A 304 -21.95 -12.98 -14.43
N ILE A 305 -22.17 -14.26 -14.10
CA ILE A 305 -22.06 -14.77 -12.72
C ILE A 305 -20.65 -14.52 -12.17
N MET A 306 -19.61 -14.80 -12.95
CA MET A 306 -18.22 -14.56 -12.54
C MET A 306 -17.96 -13.07 -12.24
N PHE A 307 -18.42 -12.16 -13.09
CA PHE A 307 -18.34 -10.72 -12.81
C PHE A 307 -19.06 -10.33 -11.52
N ARG A 308 -20.23 -10.92 -11.26
CA ARG A 308 -20.99 -10.67 -10.02
C ARG A 308 -20.28 -11.19 -8.79
N VAL A 309 -19.64 -12.37 -8.85
CA VAL A 309 -18.85 -12.91 -7.74
C VAL A 309 -17.69 -11.97 -7.39
N VAL A 310 -16.93 -11.49 -8.39
CA VAL A 310 -15.87 -10.51 -8.16
C VAL A 310 -16.42 -9.22 -7.55
N ASN A 311 -17.60 -8.77 -8.01
CA ASN A 311 -18.29 -7.60 -7.44
C ASN A 311 -18.72 -7.79 -5.99
N VAL A 312 -19.23 -8.96 -5.62
CA VAL A 312 -19.57 -9.31 -4.25
C VAL A 312 -18.31 -9.31 -3.37
N LEU A 313 -17.24 -9.95 -3.81
CA LEU A 313 -15.98 -10.02 -3.05
C LEU A 313 -15.37 -8.64 -2.79
N GLY A 314 -15.30 -7.77 -3.81
CA GLY A 314 -14.76 -6.43 -3.63
C GLY A 314 -15.64 -5.54 -2.75
N ASN A 315 -16.98 -5.66 -2.83
CA ASN A 315 -17.88 -4.94 -1.93
C ASN A 315 -17.81 -5.45 -0.48
N ALA A 316 -17.60 -6.75 -0.27
CA ALA A 316 -17.35 -7.31 1.06
C ALA A 316 -16.05 -6.76 1.67
N LEU A 317 -14.98 -6.64 0.88
CA LEU A 317 -13.73 -5.99 1.30
C LEU A 317 -13.93 -4.51 1.65
N LEU A 318 -14.69 -3.76 0.85
CA LEU A 318 -15.02 -2.36 1.12
C LEU A 318 -15.84 -2.20 2.41
N MET A 319 -16.75 -3.14 2.70
CA MET A 319 -17.47 -3.20 3.97
C MET A 319 -16.54 -3.45 5.17
N SER A 320 -15.48 -4.24 5.00
CA SER A 320 -14.52 -4.59 6.07
C SER A 320 -13.55 -3.45 6.46
N GLU A 321 -13.82 -2.21 6.05
CA GLU A 321 -12.94 -1.05 6.23
C GLU A 321 -11.53 -1.26 5.68
N TYR A 322 -11.41 -1.93 4.53
CA TYR A 322 -10.12 -2.18 3.92
C TYR A 322 -9.39 -0.85 3.63
N LYS A 323 -8.27 -0.63 4.32
CA LYS A 323 -7.41 0.55 4.15
C LYS A 323 -6.41 0.31 3.03
N LEU A 324 -6.73 0.78 1.83
CA LEU A 324 -5.97 0.56 0.60
C LEU A 324 -4.46 0.82 0.75
N TRP A 325 -4.11 1.91 1.42
CA TRP A 325 -2.71 2.32 1.56
C TRP A 325 -1.86 1.37 2.42
N ARG A 326 -2.47 0.46 3.19
CA ARG A 326 -1.72 -0.53 3.98
C ARG A 326 -0.90 -1.49 3.11
N ARG A 327 -1.21 -1.64 1.82
CA ARG A 327 -0.44 -2.46 0.87
C ARG A 327 1.00 -1.97 0.64
N HIS A 328 1.30 -0.72 0.98
CA HIS A 328 2.62 -0.11 0.81
C HIS A 328 3.43 -0.05 2.11
N ARG A 329 2.98 -0.71 3.18
CA ARG A 329 3.78 -0.75 4.41
C ARG A 329 5.08 -1.51 4.19
N PRO A 330 6.20 -1.01 4.73
CA PRO A 330 7.46 -1.75 4.70
C PRO A 330 7.37 -3.01 5.58
N ASN A 331 8.23 -3.98 5.32
CA ASN A 331 8.40 -5.22 6.11
C ASN A 331 7.19 -6.18 6.15
N GLN A 332 6.37 -6.20 5.10
CA GLN A 332 5.31 -7.21 4.96
C GLN A 332 5.89 -8.55 4.50
N SER A 333 5.32 -9.65 4.99
CA SER A 333 5.59 -10.98 4.44
C SER A 333 5.12 -11.07 2.98
N LEU A 334 5.74 -11.95 2.19
CA LEU A 334 5.38 -12.14 0.78
C LEU A 334 3.89 -12.49 0.61
N VAL A 335 3.37 -13.36 1.48
CA VAL A 335 1.95 -13.75 1.49
C VAL A 335 1.06 -12.54 1.78
N GLN A 336 1.39 -11.74 2.79
CA GLN A 336 0.60 -10.55 3.12
C GLN A 336 0.63 -9.51 2.00
N ARG A 337 1.78 -9.38 1.31
CA ARG A 337 1.92 -8.50 0.16
C ARG A 337 1.06 -8.98 -1.02
N ALA A 338 1.03 -10.28 -1.29
CA ALA A 338 0.17 -10.87 -2.32
C ALA A 338 -1.32 -10.65 -1.99
N LEU A 339 -1.75 -10.99 -0.77
CA LEU A 339 -3.14 -10.76 -0.32
C LEU A 339 -3.54 -9.29 -0.39
N SER A 340 -2.65 -8.37 0.00
CA SER A 340 -2.90 -6.93 -0.07
C SER A 340 -3.02 -6.44 -1.52
N LYS A 341 -2.23 -6.98 -2.45
CA LYS A 341 -2.36 -6.68 -3.89
C LYS A 341 -3.68 -7.22 -4.44
N THR A 342 -4.04 -8.47 -4.14
CA THR A 342 -5.30 -9.07 -4.59
C THR A 342 -6.51 -8.31 -4.06
N ALA A 343 -6.51 -7.96 -2.77
CA ALA A 343 -7.56 -7.14 -2.17
C ALA A 343 -7.69 -5.76 -2.85
N ALA A 344 -6.56 -5.12 -3.16
CA ALA A 344 -6.57 -3.86 -3.89
C ALA A 344 -7.15 -4.00 -5.32
N ILE A 345 -6.80 -5.08 -6.04
CA ILE A 345 -7.37 -5.37 -7.37
C ILE A 345 -8.87 -5.56 -7.27
N LEU A 346 -9.35 -6.35 -6.31
CA LEU A 346 -10.78 -6.57 -6.08
C LEU A 346 -11.51 -5.26 -5.75
N VAL A 347 -10.94 -4.41 -4.89
CA VAL A 347 -11.53 -3.10 -4.56
C VAL A 347 -11.56 -2.17 -5.78
N PHE A 348 -10.49 -2.14 -6.57
CA PHE A 348 -10.45 -1.32 -7.79
C PHE A 348 -11.35 -1.85 -8.90
N TRP A 349 -11.57 -3.17 -8.95
CA TRP A 349 -12.54 -3.78 -9.85
C TRP A 349 -13.97 -3.32 -9.53
N THR A 350 -14.30 -3.21 -8.24
CA THR A 350 -15.68 -2.93 -7.81
C THR A 350 -16.00 -1.45 -7.68
N TYR A 351 -15.11 -0.69 -7.07
CA TYR A 351 -15.31 0.73 -6.81
C TYR A 351 -13.99 1.46 -6.57
N PRO A 352 -13.30 1.92 -7.63
CA PRO A 352 -12.02 2.61 -7.50
C PRO A 352 -12.14 3.97 -6.81
N GLN A 353 -13.29 4.64 -6.92
CA GLN A 353 -13.57 5.91 -6.24
C GLN A 353 -13.59 5.79 -4.70
N SER A 354 -13.45 4.59 -4.14
CA SER A 354 -13.24 4.39 -2.70
C SER A 354 -12.00 5.15 -2.17
N VAL A 355 -11.02 5.45 -3.03
CA VAL A 355 -9.82 6.23 -2.68
C VAL A 355 -10.13 7.69 -2.30
N GLU A 356 -11.15 8.28 -2.91
CA GLU A 356 -11.53 9.69 -2.72
C GLU A 356 -12.38 9.90 -1.46
N GLN A 357 -12.72 8.83 -0.73
CA GLN A 357 -13.60 8.93 0.42
C GLN A 357 -13.01 9.72 1.57
N LYS A 358 -13.84 10.56 2.20
CA LYS A 358 -13.43 11.29 3.41
C LYS A 358 -13.15 10.31 4.55
N TYR A 359 -12.01 10.51 5.21
CA TYR A 359 -11.57 9.73 6.37
C TYR A 359 -11.56 10.61 7.63
N PRO A 360 -11.98 10.10 8.80
CA PRO A 360 -12.61 8.80 9.02
C PRO A 360 -13.96 8.69 8.30
N GLY A 361 -14.34 7.47 7.89
CA GLY A 361 -15.63 7.26 7.24
C GLY A 361 -16.77 7.66 8.18
N LYS A 362 -17.66 8.55 7.73
CA LYS A 362 -18.76 9.11 8.53
C LYS A 362 -19.79 8.07 9.03
N TRP A 363 -19.65 6.81 8.62
CA TRP A 363 -20.59 5.72 8.88
C TRP A 363 -20.61 5.24 10.32
N TRP A 364 -19.50 5.36 11.04
CA TRP A 364 -19.51 5.16 12.48
C TRP A 364 -19.89 6.49 13.10
N LEU A 365 -21.02 6.52 13.81
CA LEU A 365 -21.37 7.52 14.81
C LEU A 365 -20.18 7.70 15.76
N THR A 366 -19.20 8.48 15.35
CA THR A 366 -18.05 8.79 16.17
C THR A 366 -18.35 10.16 16.72
N ARG A 367 -18.82 10.15 17.97
CA ARG A 367 -18.99 11.26 18.91
C ARG A 367 -17.69 12.09 19.14
N ARG A 368 -16.73 12.05 18.21
CA ARG A 368 -15.40 12.67 18.28
C ARG A 368 -15.27 13.96 17.47
N GLU A 369 -16.23 14.31 16.62
CA GLU A 369 -16.23 15.64 15.96
C GLU A 369 -16.53 16.80 16.94
N LEU A 370 -16.79 16.52 18.22
CA LEU A 370 -16.99 17.52 19.28
C LEU A 370 -15.78 17.74 20.20
N GLN A 371 -14.60 17.16 19.91
CA GLN A 371 -13.41 17.32 20.77
C GLN A 371 -12.20 17.99 20.08
N GLN A 372 -12.40 18.61 18.92
CA GLN A 372 -11.34 19.38 18.23
C GLN A 372 -11.84 20.74 17.72
N VAL A 373 -12.55 21.47 18.58
CA VAL A 373 -12.57 22.94 18.54
C VAL A 373 -11.63 23.43 19.62
#